data_AF-A0A522ZNM1-F1
#
_entry.id   AF-A0A522ZNM1-F1
#
_cell.length_a   1.000
_cell.length_b   1.000
_cell.length_c   1.000
_cell.angle_alpha   90.00
_cell.angle_beta   90.00
_cell.angle_gamma   90.00
#
_symmetry.space_group_name_H-M   'P 1'
#
loop_
_entity.id
_entity.type
_entity.pdbx_description
1 polymer ?
#
loop_
_entity_poly.entity_id
_entity_poly.type
_entity_poly.pdbx_seq_one_letter_code
_entity_poly.pdbx_strand_id
1 'polypeptide(L)'
;MNMLGIFERGLQRDRARRVEVGEPLSGSLDAIWQDESRRRLVACRKKSVQGVPAEGDVPAAFVLGAKDSEMILIASLLHAAEAHVGVATRRGKRVYPGNAYRADPPAAPLLAGVTVYAVECGWAGEGANVVHIDHHRPGDAGYGRPPREYFSAASIGQVLAVLERDLTDAGRASDWRVLQQRFGAEARLVAAADHCLGAAYRGACPGVDPQELMAWCVRGRAVFEHRAETEVEADVQAACHVIRERAVDGLADLRTLPGGTVPEAPQAACRCGIAVLTRVVDREGREKIGLLGATAAQVERFLAGRLVPGLAGCYGDPARGFAGGYVVPGKT
;
A
#
# COMPACT_ATOMS: atom_id res chain seq x y z
N MET A 1 -56.36 16.52 27.05
CA MET A 1 -57.38 15.67 27.70
C MET A 1 -57.63 14.48 26.80
N ASN A 2 -57.42 13.27 27.30
CA ASN A 2 -57.61 11.98 26.60
C ASN A 2 -59.04 11.82 26.04
N MET A 3 -59.19 11.20 24.86
CA MET A 3 -59.85 9.88 24.70
C MET A 3 -60.10 9.48 23.23
N LEU A 4 -59.60 8.27 22.92
CA LEU A 4 -60.25 7.14 22.21
C LEU A 4 -60.51 7.13 20.68
N GLY A 5 -60.17 5.99 20.04
CA GLY A 5 -60.78 5.52 18.78
C GLY A 5 -59.87 4.68 17.86
N ILE A 6 -59.41 3.47 18.22
CA ILE A 6 -59.86 2.12 17.73
C ILE A 6 -59.55 1.78 16.23
N PHE A 7 -59.04 0.54 16.03
CA PHE A 7 -59.08 -0.38 14.86
C PHE A 7 -57.76 -0.70 14.11
N GLU A 8 -57.09 -1.74 14.62
CA GLU A 8 -56.70 -3.01 13.96
C GLU A 8 -56.27 -3.12 12.47
N ARG A 9 -55.15 -3.84 12.33
CA ARG A 9 -54.71 -4.77 11.27
C ARG A 9 -53.97 -4.23 10.04
N GLY A 10 -52.66 -4.46 10.08
CA GLY A 10 -52.03 -5.40 9.16
C GLY A 10 -51.18 -4.78 8.06
N LEU A 11 -49.85 -4.87 8.20
CA LEU A 11 -48.95 -5.11 7.07
C LEU A 11 -47.55 -5.50 7.55
N GLN A 12 -47.22 -6.74 7.17
CA GLN A 12 -45.92 -7.30 6.81
C GLN A 12 -44.63 -6.63 7.31
N ARG A 13 -43.88 -7.48 8.02
CA ARG A 13 -42.44 -7.49 8.28
C ARG A 13 -41.62 -6.92 7.12
N ASP A 14 -40.98 -5.78 7.37
CA ASP A 14 -39.73 -5.41 6.71
C ASP A 14 -38.60 -5.49 7.75
N ARG A 15 -37.73 -6.49 7.60
CA ARG A 15 -36.51 -6.62 8.41
C ARG A 15 -35.48 -5.64 7.86
N ALA A 16 -35.49 -4.41 8.35
CA ALA A 16 -34.32 -3.56 8.30
C ALA A 16 -33.21 -4.20 9.14
N ARG A 17 -32.26 -4.91 8.50
CA ARG A 17 -30.96 -5.19 9.11
C ARG A 17 -30.24 -3.86 9.25
N ARG A 18 -30.27 -3.28 10.45
CA ARG A 18 -29.27 -2.29 10.86
C ARG A 18 -27.91 -2.96 10.71
N VAL A 19 -27.11 -2.50 9.75
CA VAL A 19 -25.67 -2.71 9.75
C VAL A 19 -25.15 -1.78 10.83
N GLU A 20 -24.85 -2.33 12.01
CA GLU A 20 -24.07 -1.62 13.01
C GLU A 20 -22.69 -1.35 12.38
N VAL A 21 -22.33 -0.07 12.31
CA VAL A 21 -21.00 0.38 11.88
C VAL A 21 -20.04 -0.12 12.94
N GLY A 22 -19.38 -1.24 12.66
CA GLY A 22 -18.50 -1.93 13.60
C GLY A 22 -17.28 -1.09 13.99
N GLU A 23 -16.78 -1.33 15.20
CA GLU A 23 -15.53 -0.77 15.71
C GLU A 23 -14.37 -0.95 14.71
N PRO A 24 -13.40 -0.01 14.67
CA PRO A 24 -12.20 -0.18 13.85
C PRO A 24 -11.52 -1.50 14.21
N LEU A 25 -11.13 -2.27 13.18
CA LEU A 25 -10.48 -3.57 13.31
C LEU A 25 -9.17 -3.42 14.11
N SER A 26 -9.25 -3.57 15.42
CA SER A 26 -8.13 -3.56 16.36
C SER A 26 -7.52 -4.95 16.57
N GLY A 27 -8.04 -5.97 15.89
CA GLY A 27 -7.42 -7.30 15.83
C GLY A 27 -6.09 -7.24 15.08
N SER A 28 -5.07 -7.90 15.61
CA SER A 28 -3.76 -8.02 14.96
C SER A 28 -3.94 -8.48 13.52
N LEU A 29 -3.59 -7.61 12.56
CA LEU A 29 -3.65 -7.88 11.12
C LEU A 29 -2.86 -9.15 10.74
N ASP A 30 -1.88 -9.54 11.55
CA ASP A 30 -1.14 -10.79 11.42
C ASP A 30 -1.97 -12.03 11.80
N ALA A 31 -2.92 -11.91 12.73
CA ALA A 31 -3.81 -13.01 13.10
C ALA A 31 -4.85 -13.28 12.01
N ILE A 32 -5.41 -12.22 11.39
CA ILE A 32 -6.30 -12.34 10.22
C ILE A 32 -5.53 -13.01 9.06
N TRP A 33 -4.27 -12.63 8.84
CA TRP A 33 -3.44 -13.19 7.77
C TRP A 33 -2.99 -14.64 8.01
N GLN A 34 -2.52 -14.98 9.22
CA GLN A 34 -1.99 -16.32 9.51
C GLN A 34 -3.08 -17.39 9.65
N ASP A 35 -4.26 -17.03 10.16
CA ASP A 35 -5.37 -17.97 10.38
C ASP A 35 -6.18 -18.22 9.09
N GLU A 36 -6.39 -17.20 8.24
CA GLU A 36 -7.26 -17.35 7.06
C GLU A 36 -6.57 -17.94 5.82
N SER A 37 -5.29 -17.62 5.60
CA SER A 37 -4.51 -18.18 4.47
C SER A 37 -4.44 -19.70 4.54
N ARG A 38 -4.29 -20.25 5.75
CA ARG A 38 -4.28 -21.71 6.00
C ARG A 38 -5.69 -22.31 5.92
N ARG A 39 -6.72 -21.64 6.44
CA ARG A 39 -8.09 -22.16 6.44
C ARG A 39 -8.75 -22.15 5.06
N ARG A 40 -8.48 -21.17 4.20
CA ARG A 40 -9.13 -21.06 2.88
C ARG A 40 -8.39 -21.74 1.73
N LEU A 41 -7.07 -21.91 1.74
CA LEU A 41 -6.42 -22.83 0.79
C LEU A 41 -6.94 -24.28 0.95
N VAL A 42 -7.32 -24.66 2.17
CA VAL A 42 -7.94 -25.95 2.49
C VAL A 42 -9.45 -25.96 2.18
N ALA A 43 -10.18 -24.85 2.41
CA ALA A 43 -11.61 -24.76 2.11
C ALA A 43 -11.93 -24.59 0.61
N CYS A 44 -11.08 -23.89 -0.15
CA CYS A 44 -11.18 -23.77 -1.61
C CYS A 44 -11.02 -25.14 -2.27
N ARG A 45 -10.17 -26.02 -1.71
CA ARG A 45 -10.08 -27.44 -2.10
C ARG A 45 -11.37 -28.23 -1.88
N LYS A 46 -12.25 -27.80 -0.98
CA LYS A 46 -13.50 -28.51 -0.66
C LYS A 46 -14.73 -27.95 -1.37
N LYS A 47 -14.69 -26.73 -1.93
CA LYS A 47 -15.85 -26.12 -2.62
C LYS A 47 -15.76 -26.05 -4.16
N SER A 48 -14.63 -26.34 -4.79
CA SER A 48 -14.53 -26.15 -6.26
C SER A 48 -13.62 -27.17 -6.97
N VAL A 49 -13.96 -28.46 -6.88
CA VAL A 49 -13.44 -29.48 -7.83
C VAL A 49 -14.39 -29.65 -9.03
N GLN A 50 -15.53 -28.96 -9.06
CA GLN A 50 -16.38 -28.87 -10.24
C GLN A 50 -16.62 -27.39 -10.54
N GLY A 51 -16.28 -27.00 -11.77
CA GLY A 51 -16.10 -25.64 -12.22
C GLY A 51 -17.39 -24.85 -12.41
N VAL A 52 -17.17 -23.59 -12.78
CA VAL A 52 -18.10 -22.46 -12.91
C VAL A 52 -18.20 -21.67 -11.58
N PRO A 53 -17.77 -20.40 -11.55
CA PRO A 53 -18.04 -19.49 -10.44
C PRO A 53 -19.53 -19.50 -10.12
N ALA A 54 -19.91 -19.39 -8.84
CA ALA A 54 -21.33 -19.29 -8.52
C ALA A 54 -21.91 -18.03 -9.21
N GLU A 55 -23.17 -18.10 -9.62
CA GLU A 55 -23.90 -16.96 -10.18
C GLU A 55 -23.87 -15.80 -9.15
N GLY A 56 -23.06 -14.77 -9.40
CA GLY A 56 -22.83 -13.63 -8.49
C GLY A 56 -21.41 -13.43 -7.95
N ASP A 57 -20.48 -14.34 -8.23
CA ASP A 57 -19.05 -14.17 -7.88
C ASP A 57 -18.38 -13.09 -8.76
N VAL A 58 -17.45 -12.33 -8.18
CA VAL A 58 -16.62 -11.39 -8.94
C VAL A 58 -15.74 -12.21 -9.90
N PRO A 59 -15.80 -12.00 -11.23
CA PRO A 59 -15.10 -12.83 -12.22
C PRO A 59 -13.59 -12.50 -12.33
N ALA A 60 -12.97 -12.19 -11.19
CA ALA A 60 -11.59 -11.75 -11.10
C ALA A 60 -10.84 -12.48 -9.98
N ALA A 61 -9.58 -12.80 -10.25
CA ALA A 61 -8.64 -13.28 -9.25
C ALA A 61 -7.52 -12.25 -9.04
N PHE A 62 -7.06 -12.10 -7.81
CA PHE A 62 -5.99 -11.17 -7.43
C PHE A 62 -4.80 -11.95 -6.89
N VAL A 63 -3.60 -11.59 -7.31
CA VAL A 63 -2.34 -12.11 -6.77
C VAL A 63 -1.59 -10.96 -6.12
N LEU A 64 -1.43 -11.00 -4.81
CA LEU A 64 -0.81 -9.92 -4.05
C LEU A 64 0.70 -10.11 -3.91
N GLY A 65 1.44 -9.05 -4.17
CA GLY A 65 2.90 -9.02 -4.08
C GLY A 65 3.48 -9.04 -2.66
N ALA A 66 4.47 -8.18 -2.44
CA ALA A 66 5.16 -8.07 -1.16
C ALA A 66 4.20 -7.69 -0.02
N LYS A 67 4.65 -7.75 1.23
CA LYS A 67 3.85 -7.30 2.37
C LYS A 67 4.29 -5.90 2.77
N ASP A 68 3.35 -4.98 2.79
CA ASP A 68 3.44 -3.62 3.32
C ASP A 68 2.04 -3.18 3.78
N SER A 69 1.90 -1.92 4.20
CA SER A 69 0.61 -1.36 4.63
C SER A 69 -0.44 -1.33 3.53
N GLU A 70 -0.04 -1.07 2.27
CA GLU A 70 -0.97 -1.01 1.15
C GLU A 70 -1.51 -2.39 0.81
N MET A 71 -0.62 -3.38 0.69
CA MET A 71 -1.00 -4.77 0.42
C MET A 71 -1.82 -5.39 1.55
N ILE A 72 -1.64 -4.95 2.80
CA ILE A 72 -2.50 -5.36 3.91
C ILE A 72 -3.92 -4.81 3.70
N LEU A 73 -4.06 -3.51 3.40
CA LEU A 73 -5.37 -2.90 3.18
C LEU A 73 -6.08 -3.49 1.95
N ILE A 74 -5.34 -3.71 0.85
CA ILE A 74 -5.85 -4.38 -0.35
C ILE A 74 -6.37 -5.78 -0.01
N ALA A 75 -5.62 -6.57 0.77
CA ALA A 75 -6.07 -7.91 1.18
C ALA A 75 -7.38 -7.84 1.99
N SER A 76 -7.50 -6.91 2.93
CA SER A 76 -8.72 -6.72 3.73
C SER A 76 -9.91 -6.27 2.87
N LEU A 77 -9.69 -5.36 1.93
CA LEU A 77 -10.70 -4.89 0.97
C LEU A 77 -11.20 -6.05 0.09
N LEU A 78 -10.28 -6.80 -0.51
CA LEU A 78 -10.62 -7.93 -1.39
C LEU A 78 -11.34 -9.05 -0.64
N HIS A 79 -10.96 -9.30 0.62
CA HIS A 79 -11.69 -10.22 1.48
C HIS A 79 -13.13 -9.76 1.70
N ALA A 80 -13.31 -8.47 2.04
CA ALA A 80 -14.65 -7.90 2.28
C ALA A 80 -15.51 -7.88 0.99
N ALA A 81 -14.88 -7.82 -0.18
CA ALA A 81 -15.53 -7.94 -1.48
C ALA A 81 -15.79 -9.38 -1.91
N GLU A 82 -15.41 -10.37 -1.09
CA GLU A 82 -15.51 -11.81 -1.40
C GLU A 82 -14.76 -12.22 -2.69
N ALA A 83 -13.69 -11.50 -3.04
CA ALA A 83 -12.88 -11.77 -4.23
C ALA A 83 -11.96 -12.99 -4.05
N HIS A 84 -11.55 -13.60 -5.15
CA HIS A 84 -10.52 -14.65 -5.15
C HIS A 84 -9.13 -14.04 -4.97
N VAL A 85 -8.44 -14.39 -3.88
CA VAL A 85 -7.13 -13.81 -3.54
C VAL A 85 -6.08 -14.90 -3.33
N GLY A 86 -4.94 -14.75 -4.01
CA GLY A 86 -3.71 -15.48 -3.77
C GLY A 86 -2.56 -14.53 -3.40
N VAL A 87 -1.44 -15.11 -2.96
CA VAL A 87 -0.19 -14.37 -2.75
C VAL A 87 0.87 -14.84 -3.71
N ALA A 88 1.65 -13.90 -4.22
CA ALA A 88 2.86 -14.22 -4.95
C ALA A 88 3.84 -14.93 -4.01
N THR A 89 4.34 -16.08 -4.46
CA THR A 89 5.34 -16.85 -3.72
C THR A 89 6.54 -17.14 -4.61
N ARG A 90 7.70 -17.35 -3.99
CA ARG A 90 8.91 -17.82 -4.64
C ARG A 90 9.53 -18.91 -3.77
N ARG A 91 9.66 -20.12 -4.32
CA ARG A 91 10.07 -21.34 -3.62
C ARG A 91 9.21 -21.60 -2.38
N GLY A 92 7.89 -21.45 -2.54
CA GLY A 92 6.90 -21.68 -1.49
C GLY A 92 6.90 -20.66 -0.34
N LYS A 93 7.67 -19.57 -0.44
CA LYS A 93 7.67 -18.46 0.53
C LYS A 93 7.07 -17.21 -0.11
N ARG A 94 6.36 -16.39 0.65
CA ARG A 94 5.86 -15.09 0.15
C ARG A 94 7.03 -14.27 -0.41
N VAL A 95 6.78 -13.57 -1.50
CA VAL A 95 7.74 -12.63 -2.08
C VAL A 95 8.01 -11.45 -1.13
N TYR A 96 9.17 -10.84 -1.30
CA TYR A 96 9.53 -9.54 -0.73
C TYR A 96 9.82 -8.57 -1.89
N PRO A 97 9.95 -7.25 -1.67
CA PRO A 97 10.05 -6.28 -2.76
C PRO A 97 11.13 -6.61 -3.81
N GLY A 98 12.30 -7.10 -3.36
CA GLY A 98 13.39 -7.48 -4.26
C GLY A 98 13.15 -8.71 -5.14
N ASN A 99 12.07 -9.48 -4.93
CA ASN A 99 11.76 -10.65 -5.76
C ASN A 99 10.29 -10.78 -6.19
N ALA A 100 9.44 -9.79 -5.94
CA ALA A 100 8.00 -9.85 -6.24
C ALA A 100 7.67 -10.10 -7.72
N TYR A 101 8.48 -9.56 -8.63
CA TYR A 101 8.36 -9.75 -10.09
C TYR A 101 9.13 -10.96 -10.64
N ARG A 102 9.57 -11.84 -9.74
CA ARG A 102 10.22 -13.11 -10.06
C ARG A 102 9.56 -14.22 -9.25
N ALA A 103 8.25 -14.08 -9.02
CA ALA A 103 7.45 -15.07 -8.34
C ALA A 103 7.37 -16.35 -9.19
N ASP A 104 7.05 -17.46 -8.52
CA ASP A 104 6.60 -18.67 -9.18
C ASP A 104 5.15 -18.45 -9.66
N PRO A 105 4.73 -19.07 -10.79
CA PRO A 105 3.36 -18.98 -11.25
C PRO A 105 2.38 -19.43 -10.15
N PRO A 106 1.26 -18.71 -9.94
CA PRO A 106 0.26 -19.12 -8.96
C PRO A 106 -0.41 -20.43 -9.40
N ALA A 107 -1.08 -21.10 -8.45
CA ALA A 107 -1.71 -22.38 -8.73
C ALA A 107 -2.78 -22.26 -9.84
N ALA A 108 -2.82 -23.24 -10.75
CA ALA A 108 -3.70 -23.25 -11.92
C ALA A 108 -5.19 -22.94 -11.66
N PRO A 109 -5.81 -23.38 -10.55
CA PRO A 109 -7.21 -23.03 -10.26
C PRO A 109 -7.47 -21.53 -10.14
N LEU A 110 -6.46 -20.72 -9.78
CA LEU A 110 -6.57 -19.26 -9.71
C LEU A 110 -6.52 -18.61 -11.10
N LEU A 111 -5.98 -19.32 -12.10
CA LEU A 111 -5.70 -18.79 -13.44
C LEU A 111 -6.74 -19.18 -14.49
N ALA A 112 -7.64 -20.12 -14.18
CA ALA A 112 -8.51 -20.74 -15.18
C ALA A 112 -9.76 -19.90 -15.45
N GLY A 113 -9.87 -19.37 -16.68
CA GLY A 113 -11.11 -18.78 -17.21
C GLY A 113 -11.50 -17.41 -16.66
N VAL A 114 -10.60 -16.74 -15.93
CA VAL A 114 -10.84 -15.41 -15.32
C VAL A 114 -9.71 -14.44 -15.65
N THR A 115 -10.00 -13.15 -15.49
CA THR A 115 -8.95 -12.11 -15.49
C THR A 115 -8.17 -12.19 -14.18
N VAL A 116 -6.85 -12.14 -14.27
CA VAL A 116 -5.95 -12.22 -13.11
C VAL A 116 -5.27 -10.88 -12.92
N TYR A 117 -5.51 -10.22 -11.80
CA TYR A 117 -4.85 -8.98 -11.42
C TYR A 117 -3.59 -9.29 -10.60
N ALA A 118 -2.42 -9.11 -11.20
CA ALA A 118 -1.15 -9.17 -10.49
C ALA A 118 -0.88 -7.81 -9.84
N VAL A 119 -0.99 -7.75 -8.51
CA VAL A 119 -0.82 -6.51 -7.73
C VAL A 119 0.61 -6.44 -7.23
N GLU A 120 1.41 -5.53 -7.80
CA GLU A 120 2.83 -5.31 -7.48
C GLU A 120 3.68 -6.59 -7.49
N CYS A 121 3.42 -7.45 -8.46
CA CYS A 121 4.14 -8.70 -8.62
C CYS A 121 4.07 -9.22 -10.05
N GLY A 122 4.80 -10.29 -10.31
CA GLY A 122 4.77 -10.96 -11.61
C GLY A 122 5.61 -12.23 -11.63
N TRP A 123 5.40 -13.05 -12.65
CA TRP A 123 6.05 -14.34 -12.84
C TRP A 123 6.40 -14.59 -14.31
N ALA A 124 7.26 -15.57 -14.56
CA ALA A 124 7.62 -15.93 -15.92
C ALA A 124 6.46 -16.66 -16.62
N GLY A 125 6.20 -16.32 -17.89
CA GLY A 125 5.17 -16.98 -18.70
C GLY A 125 3.74 -16.57 -18.35
N GLU A 126 3.54 -15.34 -17.90
CA GLU A 126 2.20 -14.75 -17.73
C GLU A 126 1.36 -14.90 -19.01
N GLY A 127 0.09 -15.28 -18.83
CA GLY A 127 -0.88 -15.40 -19.92
C GLY A 127 -1.46 -14.04 -20.32
N ALA A 128 -2.13 -14.00 -21.47
CA ALA A 128 -2.80 -12.79 -21.98
C ALA A 128 -3.95 -12.28 -21.07
N ASN A 129 -4.40 -13.09 -20.12
CA ASN A 129 -5.44 -12.75 -19.15
C ASN A 129 -4.89 -12.10 -17.86
N VAL A 130 -3.58 -11.86 -17.77
CA VAL A 130 -2.95 -11.19 -16.63
C VAL A 130 -2.92 -9.68 -16.86
N VAL A 131 -3.45 -8.92 -15.91
CA VAL A 131 -3.42 -7.46 -15.86
C VAL A 131 -2.60 -7.03 -14.65
N HIS A 132 -1.63 -6.14 -14.86
CA HIS A 132 -0.81 -5.61 -13.77
C HIS A 132 -1.49 -4.41 -13.12
N ILE A 133 -1.58 -4.43 -11.79
CA ILE A 133 -1.91 -3.29 -10.95
C ILE A 133 -0.61 -2.86 -10.26
N ASP A 134 -0.06 -1.74 -10.71
CA ASP A 134 1.28 -1.31 -10.32
C ASP A 134 1.53 0.18 -10.63
N HIS A 135 2.63 0.70 -10.10
CA HIS A 135 3.16 2.05 -10.32
C HIS A 135 4.68 2.16 -10.15
N HIS A 136 5.42 1.04 -10.15
CA HIS A 136 6.85 1.04 -9.86
C HIS A 136 7.74 1.23 -11.10
N ARG A 137 7.23 0.95 -12.30
CA ARG A 137 8.02 0.87 -13.54
C ARG A 137 7.41 1.67 -14.69
N PRO A 138 8.24 2.19 -15.61
CA PRO A 138 7.74 2.73 -16.87
C PRO A 138 6.84 1.73 -17.58
N GLY A 139 5.62 2.16 -17.93
CA GLY A 139 4.59 1.30 -18.52
C GLY A 139 3.47 0.94 -17.56
N ASP A 140 3.71 0.97 -16.25
CA ASP A 140 2.66 0.75 -15.25
C ASP A 140 1.70 1.95 -15.23
N ALA A 141 0.41 1.69 -15.02
CA ALA A 141 -0.64 2.71 -15.12
C ALA A 141 -0.40 3.92 -14.19
N GLY A 142 0.12 3.66 -12.99
CA GLY A 142 0.41 4.66 -11.97
C GLY A 142 1.82 5.26 -11.98
N TYR A 143 2.71 4.79 -12.85
CA TYR A 143 4.11 5.24 -12.85
C TYR A 143 4.25 6.71 -13.25
N GLY A 144 5.04 7.47 -12.48
CA GLY A 144 5.32 8.88 -12.76
C GLY A 144 4.11 9.81 -12.70
N ARG A 145 2.97 9.36 -12.18
CA ARG A 145 1.77 10.19 -12.05
C ARG A 145 1.99 11.31 -11.03
N PRO A 146 1.42 12.51 -11.27
CA PRO A 146 1.61 13.63 -10.34
C PRO A 146 0.83 13.43 -9.03
N PRO A 147 1.21 14.13 -7.94
CA PRO A 147 0.52 14.03 -6.63
C PRO A 147 -0.99 14.26 -6.67
N ARG A 148 -1.51 15.06 -7.60
CA ARG A 148 -2.96 15.26 -7.78
C ARG A 148 -3.71 14.01 -8.26
N GLU A 149 -3.00 13.08 -8.87
CA GLU A 149 -3.50 11.82 -9.44
C GLU A 149 -3.08 10.60 -8.58
N TYR A 150 -2.51 10.84 -7.39
CA TYR A 150 -1.91 9.81 -6.54
C TYR A 150 -2.85 8.62 -6.26
N PHE A 151 -4.14 8.89 -6.03
CA PHE A 151 -5.09 7.85 -5.66
C PHE A 151 -5.32 6.86 -6.80
N SER A 152 -5.63 7.35 -8.01
CA SER A 152 -5.76 6.51 -9.20
C SER A 152 -4.45 5.87 -9.65
N ALA A 153 -3.31 6.44 -9.22
CA ALA A 153 -1.99 5.91 -9.53
C ALA A 153 -1.58 4.78 -8.58
N ALA A 154 -1.93 4.85 -7.30
CA ALA A 154 -1.61 3.83 -6.31
C ALA A 154 -2.35 2.51 -6.58
N SER A 155 -1.75 1.40 -6.16
CA SER A 155 -2.30 0.06 -6.38
C SER A 155 -3.66 -0.12 -5.70
N ILE A 156 -3.87 0.45 -4.50
CA ILE A 156 -5.17 0.40 -3.80
C ILE A 156 -6.27 1.12 -4.57
N GLY A 157 -5.99 2.26 -5.21
CA GLY A 157 -6.98 2.98 -6.00
C GLY A 157 -7.31 2.27 -7.31
N GLN A 158 -6.32 1.65 -7.95
CA GLN A 158 -6.53 0.78 -9.10
C GLN A 158 -7.38 -0.45 -8.74
N VAL A 159 -7.13 -1.11 -7.60
CA VAL A 159 -7.96 -2.21 -7.10
C VAL A 159 -9.39 -1.76 -6.83
N LEU A 160 -9.58 -0.61 -6.19
CA LEU A 160 -10.92 -0.06 -5.93
C LEU A 160 -11.68 0.21 -7.22
N ALA A 161 -11.02 0.72 -8.27
CA ALA A 161 -11.63 0.93 -9.58
C ALA A 161 -12.05 -0.39 -10.26
N VAL A 162 -11.25 -1.45 -10.11
CA VAL A 162 -11.61 -2.80 -10.59
C VAL A 162 -12.85 -3.31 -9.86
N LEU A 163 -12.88 -3.21 -8.52
CA LEU A 163 -14.02 -3.66 -7.73
C LEU A 163 -15.29 -2.85 -8.02
N GLU A 164 -15.18 -1.54 -8.20
CA GLU A 164 -16.30 -0.69 -8.59
C GLU A 164 -16.94 -1.18 -9.89
N ARG A 165 -16.13 -1.37 -10.94
CA ARG A 165 -16.60 -1.88 -12.23
C ARG A 165 -17.23 -3.27 -12.06
N ASP A 166 -16.49 -4.22 -11.52
CA ASP A 166 -16.92 -5.63 -11.52
C ASP A 166 -18.17 -5.85 -10.64
N LEU A 167 -18.25 -5.19 -9.48
CA LEU A 167 -19.45 -5.26 -8.63
C LEU A 167 -20.63 -4.56 -9.29
N THR A 168 -20.42 -3.43 -9.97
CA THR A 168 -21.51 -2.72 -10.67
C THR A 168 -22.05 -3.54 -11.84
N ASP A 169 -21.17 -4.12 -12.65
CA ASP A 169 -21.53 -4.98 -13.78
C ASP A 169 -22.28 -6.25 -13.31
N ALA A 170 -21.96 -6.75 -12.10
CA ALA A 170 -22.67 -7.84 -11.46
C ALA A 170 -23.98 -7.42 -10.75
N GLY A 171 -24.42 -6.16 -10.86
CA GLY A 171 -25.63 -5.66 -10.19
C GLY A 171 -25.48 -5.45 -8.67
N ARG A 172 -24.25 -5.48 -8.14
CA ARG A 172 -23.89 -5.33 -6.72
C ARG A 172 -23.40 -3.92 -6.36
N ALA A 173 -23.96 -2.89 -6.99
CA ALA A 173 -23.57 -1.50 -6.73
C ALA A 173 -23.78 -1.05 -5.26
N SER A 174 -24.69 -1.68 -4.51
CA SER A 174 -24.84 -1.44 -3.07
C SER A 174 -23.62 -1.91 -2.28
N ASP A 175 -23.06 -3.07 -2.64
CA ASP A 175 -21.91 -3.66 -1.96
C ASP A 175 -20.68 -2.77 -2.17
N TRP A 176 -20.51 -2.25 -3.39
CA TRP A 176 -19.49 -1.25 -3.71
C TRP A 176 -19.57 -0.03 -2.78
N ARG A 177 -20.77 0.55 -2.57
CA ARG A 177 -20.92 1.70 -1.66
C ARG A 177 -20.52 1.39 -0.22
N VAL A 178 -20.82 0.18 0.26
CA VAL A 178 -20.43 -0.28 1.60
C VAL A 178 -18.90 -0.38 1.69
N LEU A 179 -18.24 -0.96 0.69
CA LEU A 179 -16.78 -1.04 0.64
C LEU A 179 -16.15 0.36 0.58
N GLN A 180 -16.66 1.24 -0.27
CA GLN A 180 -16.18 2.61 -0.40
C GLN A 180 -16.32 3.39 0.92
N GLN A 181 -17.45 3.26 1.60
CA GLN A 181 -17.67 3.90 2.91
C GLN A 181 -16.71 3.35 3.97
N ARG A 182 -16.46 2.03 3.96
CA ARG A 182 -15.61 1.36 4.95
C ARG A 182 -14.13 1.62 4.76
N PHE A 183 -13.64 1.61 3.51
CA PHE A 183 -12.20 1.63 3.21
C PHE A 183 -11.72 2.93 2.56
N GLY A 184 -12.61 3.77 2.03
CA GLY A 184 -12.24 4.88 1.16
C GLY A 184 -11.38 5.97 1.81
N ALA A 185 -11.60 6.26 3.10
CA ALA A 185 -10.79 7.23 3.83
C ALA A 185 -9.36 6.69 4.05
N GLU A 186 -9.22 5.48 4.60
CA GLU A 186 -7.92 4.86 4.83
C GLU A 186 -7.16 4.58 3.54
N ALA A 187 -7.85 4.16 2.47
CA ALA A 187 -7.26 3.96 1.16
C ALA A 187 -6.60 5.23 0.60
N ARG A 188 -7.17 6.41 0.87
CA ARG A 188 -6.55 7.70 0.49
C ARG A 188 -5.27 7.98 1.28
N LEU A 189 -5.23 7.65 2.58
CA LEU A 189 -4.04 7.85 3.41
C LEU A 189 -2.93 6.89 2.98
N VAL A 190 -3.26 5.60 2.79
CA VAL A 190 -2.35 4.57 2.29
C VAL A 190 -1.77 4.92 0.92
N ALA A 191 -2.62 5.27 -0.05
CA ALA A 191 -2.18 5.66 -1.38
C ALA A 191 -1.25 6.87 -1.34
N ALA A 192 -1.54 7.85 -0.49
CA ALA A 192 -0.70 9.03 -0.34
C ALA A 192 0.65 8.70 0.31
N ALA A 193 0.65 7.83 1.33
CA ALA A 193 1.85 7.40 2.02
C ALA A 193 2.80 6.60 1.13
N ASP A 194 2.28 5.69 0.31
CA ASP A 194 3.12 4.92 -0.61
C ASP A 194 3.57 5.79 -1.79
N HIS A 195 2.63 6.43 -2.48
CA HIS A 195 2.90 7.07 -3.77
C HIS A 195 3.59 8.43 -3.63
N CYS A 196 3.07 9.32 -2.77
CA CYS A 196 3.36 10.76 -2.79
C CYS A 196 3.70 11.38 -1.41
N LEU A 197 4.22 10.63 -0.43
CA LEU A 197 4.28 11.06 0.99
C LEU A 197 4.74 12.51 1.23
N GLY A 198 5.87 12.91 0.63
CA GLY A 198 6.38 14.28 0.79
C GLY A 198 5.44 15.34 0.19
N ALA A 199 4.78 15.03 -0.94
CA ALA A 199 3.79 15.91 -1.54
C ALA A 199 2.48 15.93 -0.72
N ALA A 200 2.10 14.79 -0.13
CA ALA A 200 0.95 14.69 0.75
C ALA A 200 1.10 15.58 1.99
N TYR A 201 2.27 15.58 2.64
CA TYR A 201 2.52 16.49 3.76
C TYR A 201 2.51 17.98 3.39
N ARG A 202 2.76 18.30 2.11
CA ARG A 202 2.63 19.68 1.59
C ARG A 202 1.20 20.03 1.17
N GLY A 203 0.23 19.13 1.35
CA GLY A 203 -1.17 19.34 0.97
C GLY A 203 -1.42 19.24 -0.54
N ALA A 204 -0.54 18.58 -1.30
CA ALA A 204 -0.67 18.47 -2.75
C ALA A 204 -1.49 17.26 -3.23
N CYS A 205 -1.81 16.30 -2.35
CA CYS A 205 -2.60 15.11 -2.67
C CYS A 205 -4.08 15.38 -2.24
N PRO A 206 -5.05 15.49 -3.19
CA PRO A 206 -6.42 15.92 -2.90
C PRO A 206 -7.16 15.01 -1.92
N GLY A 207 -7.88 15.60 -0.96
CA GLY A 207 -8.66 14.86 0.02
C GLY A 207 -7.83 14.15 1.10
N VAL A 208 -6.54 14.50 1.23
CA VAL A 208 -5.65 14.03 2.29
C VAL A 208 -5.28 15.19 3.18
N ASP A 209 -5.64 15.09 4.46
CA ASP A 209 -5.16 16.02 5.47
C ASP A 209 -3.75 15.61 5.95
N PRO A 210 -2.74 16.50 5.94
CA PRO A 210 -1.39 16.18 6.39
C PRO A 210 -1.29 15.71 7.85
N GLN A 211 -2.16 16.20 8.74
CA GLN A 211 -2.14 15.82 10.16
C GLN A 211 -2.77 14.44 10.35
N GLU A 212 -3.88 14.16 9.65
CA GLU A 212 -4.51 12.84 9.62
C GLU A 212 -3.54 11.79 9.09
N LEU A 213 -2.83 12.10 7.99
CA LEU A 213 -1.80 11.23 7.43
C LEU A 213 -0.66 10.97 8.43
N MET A 214 -0.18 12.00 9.12
CA MET A 214 0.83 11.84 10.17
C MET A 214 0.37 10.90 11.28
N ALA A 215 -0.83 11.14 11.81
CA ALA A 215 -1.41 10.31 12.87
C ALA A 215 -1.57 8.84 12.41
N TRP A 216 -2.03 8.63 11.17
CA TRP A 216 -2.13 7.29 10.58
C TRP A 216 -0.76 6.60 10.46
N CYS A 217 0.25 7.30 9.94
CA CYS A 217 1.62 6.77 9.84
C CYS A 217 2.22 6.42 11.20
N VAL A 218 2.06 7.30 12.20
CA VAL A 218 2.53 7.07 13.59
C VAL A 218 1.88 5.83 14.19
N ARG A 219 0.56 5.69 14.06
CA ARG A 219 -0.17 4.51 14.55
C ARG A 219 0.31 3.23 13.88
N GLY A 220 0.41 3.22 12.56
CA GLY A 220 0.88 2.05 11.81
C GLY A 220 2.30 1.64 12.23
N ARG A 221 3.17 2.62 12.44
CA ARG A 221 4.54 2.41 12.91
C ARG A 221 4.59 1.89 14.34
N ALA A 222 3.80 2.47 15.25
CA ALA A 222 3.70 2.06 16.64
C ALA A 222 3.24 0.60 16.78
N VAL A 223 2.23 0.19 16.00
CA VAL A 223 1.77 -1.20 15.94
C VAL A 223 2.87 -2.13 15.43
N PHE A 224 3.57 -1.74 14.37
CA PHE A 224 4.66 -2.54 13.79
C PHE A 224 5.86 -2.72 14.73
N GLU A 225 6.23 -1.67 15.47
CA GLU A 225 7.37 -1.70 16.39
C GLU A 225 7.01 -2.15 17.82
N HIS A 226 5.72 -2.36 18.11
CA HIS A 226 5.22 -2.64 19.46
C HIS A 226 5.61 -1.56 20.50
N ARG A 227 5.49 -0.29 20.10
CA ARG A 227 5.80 0.89 20.92
C ARG A 227 4.61 1.83 21.03
N ALA A 228 4.66 2.80 21.96
CA ALA A 228 3.58 3.77 22.08
C ALA A 228 3.62 4.81 20.94
N GLU A 229 2.43 5.27 20.49
CA GLU A 229 2.33 6.32 19.45
C GLU A 229 3.11 7.59 19.84
N THR A 230 3.10 7.96 21.12
CA THR A 230 3.82 9.12 21.65
C THR A 230 5.34 9.00 21.53
N GLU A 231 5.91 7.79 21.62
CA GLU A 231 7.34 7.57 21.44
C GLU A 231 7.74 7.71 19.98
N VAL A 232 6.95 7.15 19.06
CA VAL A 232 7.18 7.29 17.62
C VAL A 232 7.05 8.76 17.20
N GLU A 233 6.07 9.48 17.72
CA GLU A 233 5.94 10.91 17.45
C GLU A 233 7.15 11.70 17.97
N ALA A 234 7.62 11.41 19.19
CA ALA A 234 8.82 12.03 19.74
C ALA A 234 10.06 11.76 18.88
N ASP A 235 10.23 10.54 18.37
CA ASP A 235 11.31 10.17 17.46
C ASP A 235 11.23 10.98 16.14
N VAL A 236 10.04 11.16 15.56
CA VAL A 236 9.84 12.00 14.35
C VAL A 236 10.20 13.47 14.63
N GLN A 237 9.80 14.01 15.79
CA GLN A 237 10.12 15.40 16.14
C GLN A 237 11.62 15.60 16.35
N ALA A 238 12.27 14.69 17.07
CA ALA A 238 13.72 14.71 17.28
C ALA A 238 14.47 14.61 15.94
N ALA A 239 14.03 13.72 15.05
CA ALA A 239 14.60 13.60 13.71
C ALA A 239 14.39 14.87 12.87
N CYS A 240 13.23 15.53 12.95
CA CYS A 240 13.01 16.82 12.28
C CYS A 240 13.99 17.89 12.76
N HIS A 241 14.28 17.95 14.06
CA HIS A 241 15.26 18.88 14.62
C HIS A 241 16.66 18.60 14.06
N VAL A 242 17.11 17.34 14.13
CA VAL A 242 18.40 16.89 13.57
C VAL A 242 18.55 17.22 12.08
N ILE A 243 17.48 17.00 11.30
CA ILE A 243 17.47 17.29 9.86
C ILE A 243 17.59 18.79 9.61
N ARG A 244 16.82 19.63 10.32
CA ARG A 244 16.88 21.10 10.16
C ARG A 244 18.25 21.67 10.51
N GLU A 245 18.88 21.20 11.58
CA GLU A 245 20.20 21.66 12.00
C GLU A 245 21.30 21.32 10.99
N ARG A 246 21.15 20.20 10.27
CA ARG A 246 22.13 19.71 9.29
C ARG A 246 21.84 20.13 7.86
N ALA A 247 20.68 20.73 7.61
CA ALA A 247 20.25 21.06 6.27
C ALA A 247 21.14 22.16 5.69
N VAL A 248 21.75 21.86 4.54
CA VAL A 248 22.43 22.85 3.70
C VAL A 248 21.72 22.83 2.35
N ASP A 249 21.22 23.98 1.91
CA ASP A 249 20.45 24.13 0.66
C ASP A 249 19.30 23.13 0.50
N GLY A 250 18.58 22.86 1.59
CA GLY A 250 17.41 21.95 1.60
C GLY A 250 17.77 20.47 1.51
N LEU A 251 19.02 20.09 1.81
CA LEU A 251 19.48 18.71 1.89
C LEU A 251 20.26 18.48 3.20
N ALA A 252 19.89 17.47 3.97
CA ALA A 252 20.62 17.02 5.15
C ALA A 252 21.30 15.67 4.89
N ASP A 253 22.62 15.61 5.07
CA ASP A 253 23.35 14.35 4.97
C ASP A 253 23.42 13.65 6.33
N LEU A 254 22.59 12.62 6.51
CA LEU A 254 22.52 11.87 7.76
C LEU A 254 23.56 10.73 7.82
N ARG A 255 24.29 10.47 6.74
CA ARG A 255 25.28 9.37 6.67
C ARG A 255 26.53 9.65 7.50
N THR A 256 26.76 10.92 7.84
CA THR A 256 27.90 11.40 8.64
C THR A 256 27.66 11.27 10.14
N LEU A 257 26.45 10.87 10.56
CA LEU A 257 26.10 10.77 11.97
C LEU A 257 26.75 9.57 12.65
N PRO A 258 27.32 9.77 13.87
CA PRO A 258 27.75 8.66 14.72
C PRO A 258 26.59 7.70 14.98
N GLY A 259 26.82 6.39 14.85
CA GLY A 259 25.77 5.37 15.00
C GLY A 259 24.94 5.12 13.75
N GLY A 260 25.13 5.90 12.68
CA GLY A 260 24.74 5.56 11.31
C GLY A 260 23.25 5.56 10.99
N THR A 261 22.36 5.88 11.94
CA THR A 261 20.91 5.97 11.68
C THR A 261 20.26 7.07 12.51
N VAL A 262 19.22 7.69 11.95
CA VAL A 262 18.30 8.59 12.66
C VAL A 262 16.93 7.92 12.64
N PRO A 263 16.32 7.62 13.80
CA PRO A 263 14.98 7.05 13.86
C PRO A 263 13.98 7.90 13.08
N GLU A 264 13.06 7.24 12.36
CA GLU A 264 11.99 7.90 11.62
C GLU A 264 12.42 8.99 10.59
N ALA A 265 13.69 8.97 10.16
CA ALA A 265 14.21 9.93 9.18
C ALA A 265 13.38 10.06 7.90
N PRO A 266 12.84 8.98 7.28
CA PRO A 266 11.99 9.11 6.10
C PRO A 266 10.75 9.99 6.36
N GLN A 267 10.06 9.75 7.48
CA GLN A 267 8.87 10.51 7.85
C GLN A 267 9.22 11.95 8.20
N ALA A 268 10.27 12.14 8.99
CA ALA A 268 10.74 13.46 9.39
C ALA A 268 11.15 14.32 8.19
N ALA A 269 11.89 13.75 7.22
CA ALA A 269 12.31 14.42 5.99
C ALA A 269 11.11 14.94 5.19
N CYS A 270 10.13 14.07 4.94
CA CYS A 270 8.91 14.42 4.22
C CYS A 270 8.09 15.48 4.98
N ARG A 271 7.96 15.36 6.32
CA ARG A 271 7.23 16.30 7.17
C ARG A 271 7.85 17.69 7.20
N CYS A 272 9.18 17.78 7.33
CA CYS A 272 9.86 19.07 7.38
C CYS A 272 10.16 19.68 6.00
N GLY A 273 9.91 18.93 4.91
CA GLY A 273 10.15 19.38 3.55
C GLY A 273 11.64 19.50 3.20
N ILE A 274 12.51 18.78 3.90
CA ILE A 274 13.97 18.80 3.70
C ILE A 274 14.40 17.41 3.26
N ALA A 275 15.13 17.35 2.14
CA ALA A 275 15.63 16.09 1.62
C ALA A 275 16.69 15.50 2.55
N VAL A 276 16.77 14.17 2.64
CA VAL A 276 17.80 13.50 3.44
C VAL A 276 18.58 12.47 2.62
N LEU A 277 19.89 12.40 2.85
CA LEU A 277 20.70 11.26 2.44
C LEU A 277 20.82 10.27 3.60
N THR A 278 20.47 9.02 3.36
CA THR A 278 20.55 7.93 4.34
C THR A 278 21.47 6.83 3.86
N ARG A 279 21.97 6.02 4.79
CA ARG A 279 22.79 4.83 4.54
C ARG A 279 22.09 3.63 5.19
N VAL A 280 21.90 2.57 4.42
CA VAL A 280 21.32 1.31 4.89
C VAL A 280 22.09 0.14 4.28
N VAL A 281 22.39 -0.89 5.07
CA VAL A 281 22.91 -2.15 4.54
C VAL A 281 21.71 -3.04 4.22
N ASP A 282 21.61 -3.50 2.97
CA ASP A 282 20.51 -4.39 2.57
C ASP A 282 20.73 -5.84 3.02
N ARG A 283 19.73 -6.70 2.74
CA ARG A 283 19.75 -8.11 3.14
C ARG A 283 20.91 -8.90 2.52
N GLU A 284 21.44 -8.45 1.40
CA GLU A 284 22.59 -9.06 0.72
C GLU A 284 23.93 -8.47 1.18
N GLY A 285 23.92 -7.62 2.22
CA GLY A 285 25.12 -7.00 2.76
C GLY A 285 25.65 -5.82 1.93
N ARG A 286 24.88 -5.34 0.94
CA ARG A 286 25.29 -4.22 0.10
C ARG A 286 24.91 -2.90 0.76
N GLU A 287 25.82 -1.94 0.73
CA GLU A 287 25.53 -0.60 1.20
C GLU A 287 24.70 0.17 0.17
N LYS A 288 23.50 0.58 0.58
CA LYS A 288 22.57 1.40 -0.17
C LYS A 288 22.57 2.82 0.39
N ILE A 289 22.71 3.80 -0.48
CA ILE A 289 22.45 5.20 -0.20
C ILE A 289 21.04 5.54 -0.69
N GLY A 290 20.22 6.10 0.20
CA GLY A 290 18.88 6.59 -0.13
C GLY A 290 18.82 8.11 -0.14
N LEU A 291 18.03 8.68 -1.04
CA LEU A 291 17.58 10.06 -1.04
C LEU A 291 16.06 10.06 -0.82
N LEU A 292 15.59 10.74 0.21
CA LEU A 292 14.18 10.75 0.62
C LEU A 292 13.68 12.19 0.83
N GLY A 293 12.37 12.42 0.64
CA GLY A 293 11.76 13.74 0.83
C GLY A 293 12.26 14.81 -0.15
N ALA A 294 12.83 14.39 -1.27
CA ALA A 294 13.53 15.26 -2.21
C ALA A 294 12.60 15.92 -3.23
N THR A 295 13.05 17.05 -3.76
CA THR A 295 12.47 17.65 -4.96
C THR A 295 12.85 16.85 -6.21
N ALA A 296 12.08 17.00 -7.29
CA ALA A 296 12.40 16.38 -8.59
C ALA A 296 13.83 16.72 -9.05
N ALA A 297 14.24 17.98 -8.94
CA ALA A 297 15.59 18.44 -9.29
C ALA A 297 16.70 17.77 -8.46
N GLN A 298 16.47 17.56 -7.16
CA GLN A 298 17.41 16.82 -6.31
C GLN A 298 17.49 15.35 -6.72
N VAL A 299 16.35 14.70 -7.00
CA VAL A 299 16.33 13.31 -7.52
C VAL A 299 17.10 13.20 -8.83
N GLU A 300 16.88 14.10 -9.78
CA GLU A 300 17.62 14.14 -11.05
C GLU A 300 19.13 14.32 -10.85
N ARG A 301 19.54 15.20 -9.91
CA ARG A 301 20.96 15.35 -9.55
C ARG A 301 21.53 14.10 -8.90
N PHE A 302 20.75 13.37 -8.10
CA PHE A 302 21.16 12.08 -7.54
C PHE A 302 21.38 11.04 -8.63
N LEU A 303 20.40 10.87 -9.53
CA LEU A 303 20.45 9.88 -10.62
C LEU A 303 21.60 10.17 -11.59
N ALA A 304 21.94 11.44 -11.80
CA ALA A 304 23.09 11.85 -12.59
C ALA A 304 24.44 11.70 -11.85
N GLY A 305 24.47 11.19 -10.62
CA GLY A 305 25.70 11.06 -9.82
C GLY A 305 26.28 12.38 -9.31
N ARG A 306 25.52 13.48 -9.39
CA ARG A 306 25.96 14.84 -9.00
C ARG A 306 25.76 15.14 -7.51
N LEU A 307 24.86 14.43 -6.82
CA LEU A 307 24.72 14.53 -5.36
C LEU A 307 25.61 13.54 -4.63
N VAL A 308 25.70 12.30 -5.13
CA VAL A 308 26.52 11.25 -4.55
C VAL A 308 27.24 10.53 -5.69
N PRO A 309 28.49 10.90 -6.00
CA PRO A 309 29.26 10.24 -7.05
C PRO A 309 29.63 8.81 -6.66
N GLY A 310 29.90 7.96 -7.66
CA GLY A 310 30.42 6.60 -7.45
C GLY A 310 29.37 5.54 -7.12
N LEU A 311 28.08 5.88 -7.11
CA LEU A 311 27.01 4.89 -6.95
C LEU A 311 26.79 4.06 -8.22
N ALA A 312 26.43 2.79 -8.05
CA ALA A 312 25.97 1.90 -9.10
C ALA A 312 24.49 1.55 -8.91
N GLY A 313 23.83 1.17 -10.02
CA GLY A 313 22.43 0.75 -10.01
C GLY A 313 21.50 1.81 -9.44
N CYS A 314 21.71 3.08 -9.80
CA CYS A 314 20.85 4.18 -9.37
C CYS A 314 19.43 4.00 -9.91
N TYR A 315 18.44 4.26 -9.05
CA TYR A 315 17.01 4.25 -9.37
C TYR A 315 16.30 5.34 -8.56
N GLY A 316 15.10 5.70 -8.99
CA GLY A 316 14.29 6.72 -8.32
C GLY A 316 13.16 7.22 -9.20
N ASP A 317 12.33 8.06 -8.62
CA ASP A 317 11.23 8.71 -9.32
C ASP A 317 11.19 10.19 -8.88
N PRO A 318 11.52 11.14 -9.79
CA PRO A 318 11.46 12.56 -9.49
C PRO A 318 10.09 13.05 -9.03
N ALA A 319 9.00 12.46 -9.51
CA ALA A 319 7.64 12.84 -9.12
C ALA A 319 7.32 12.40 -7.68
N ARG A 320 7.87 11.25 -7.25
CA ARG A 320 7.69 10.70 -5.89
C ARG A 320 8.71 11.25 -4.89
N GLY A 321 9.77 11.89 -5.36
CA GLY A 321 10.75 12.57 -4.49
C GLY A 321 11.69 11.62 -3.76
N PHE A 322 12.02 10.47 -4.37
CA PHE A 322 13.00 9.53 -3.82
C PHE A 322 13.99 9.03 -4.88
N ALA A 323 15.16 8.64 -4.40
CA ALA A 323 16.15 7.91 -5.19
C ALA A 323 16.96 6.95 -4.31
N GLY A 324 17.65 6.01 -4.93
CA GLY A 324 18.59 5.13 -4.25
C GLY A 324 19.69 4.64 -5.19
N GLY A 325 20.81 4.23 -4.63
CA GLY A 325 21.92 3.63 -5.36
C GLY A 325 22.84 2.87 -4.42
N TYR A 326 23.72 2.04 -4.97
CA TYR A 326 24.60 1.16 -4.21
C TYR A 326 26.04 1.63 -4.26
N VAL A 327 26.73 1.57 -3.12
CA VAL A 327 28.17 1.85 -3.07
C VAL A 327 28.93 0.74 -3.78
N VAL A 328 29.88 1.12 -4.64
CA VAL A 328 30.80 0.18 -5.29
C VAL A 328 32.06 0.04 -4.43
N PRO A 329 32.40 -1.17 -3.94
CA PRO A 329 33.63 -1.38 -3.19
C PRO A 329 34.86 -0.89 -3.97
N GLY A 330 35.71 -0.09 -3.33
CA GLY A 330 36.98 0.39 -3.91
C GLY A 330 36.90 1.59 -4.85
N LYS A 331 35.76 2.32 -4.89
CA LYS A 331 35.59 3.54 -5.71
C LYS A 331 35.30 4.83 -4.90
N THR A 332 35.59 4.83 -3.60
CA THR A 332 35.44 6.00 -2.71
C THR A 332 36.71 6.81 -2.63
#